data_AF-A0A431KPE3-F1
#
_entry.id   AF-A0A431KPE3-F1
#
_cell.length_a   1.000
_cell.length_b   1.000
_cell.length_c   1.000
_cell.angle_alpha   90.00
_cell.angle_beta   90.00
_cell.angle_gamma   90.00
#
_symmetry.space_group_name_H-M   'P 1'
#
loop_
_entity.id
_entity.type
_entity.pdbx_description
1 polymer ?
#
loop_
_entity_poly.entity_id
_entity_poly.type
_entity_poly.pdbx_seq_one_letter_code
_entity_poly.pdbx_strand_id
1 'polypeptide(L)'
;MAQALPTCEDVSAEMADQMAVHVAAIEQRLSELDKAFASGDGDVIARQAQQLQMSLAESLVSFRKAGQAGLDPLSEALRSRLKLAQSRVLAQQAAVHRANAAFERTLNVLLPREDNNSTYGKLGQSPVAKALNAYR
;
A
#
# COMPACT_ATOMS: atom_id res chain seq x y z
N MET A 1 -35.11 32.78 31.15
CA MET A 1 -33.87 32.65 30.35
C MET A 1 -34.15 31.62 29.27
N ALA A 2 -34.57 32.07 28.09
CA ALA A 2 -34.86 31.18 26.96
C ALA A 2 -33.53 30.76 26.34
N GLN A 3 -33.12 29.51 26.54
CA GLN A 3 -31.98 28.94 25.83
C GLN A 3 -32.40 28.78 24.37
N ALA A 4 -31.71 29.49 23.48
CA ALA A 4 -31.88 29.36 22.04
C ALA A 4 -31.57 27.91 21.64
N LEU A 5 -32.56 27.23 21.07
CA LEU A 5 -32.33 25.94 20.41
C LEU A 5 -31.28 26.16 19.30
N PRO A 6 -30.26 25.29 19.18
CA PRO A 6 -29.36 25.34 18.04
C PRO A 6 -30.19 25.11 16.77
N THR A 7 -30.26 26.13 15.92
CA THR A 7 -30.91 26.07 14.62
C THR A 7 -30.18 25.02 13.77
N CYS A 8 -30.90 24.27 12.94
CA CYS A 8 -30.34 23.30 11.98
C CYS A 8 -29.18 23.88 11.13
N GLU A 9 -29.18 25.21 10.96
CA GLU A 9 -28.15 26.00 10.28
C GLU A 9 -26.79 26.00 11.02
N ASP A 10 -26.79 26.01 12.35
CA ASP A 10 -25.59 26.03 13.20
C ASP A 10 -24.85 24.68 13.14
N VAL A 11 -25.61 23.59 13.21
CA VAL A 11 -25.10 22.21 13.09
C VAL A 11 -24.49 21.95 11.70
N SER A 12 -25.05 22.57 10.66
CA SER A 12 -24.54 22.45 9.28
C SER A 12 -23.22 23.21 9.10
N ALA A 13 -23.07 24.36 9.75
CA ALA A 13 -21.83 25.16 9.73
C ALA A 13 -20.70 24.48 10.52
N GLU A 14 -20.98 23.97 11.73
CA GLU A 14 -19.99 23.21 12.51
C GLU A 14 -19.53 21.93 11.78
N MET A 15 -20.47 21.23 11.12
CA MET A 15 -20.12 20.05 10.32
C MET A 15 -19.23 20.43 9.12
N ALA A 16 -19.54 21.53 8.43
CA ALA A 16 -18.71 22.02 7.32
C ALA A 16 -17.30 22.43 7.77
N ASP A 17 -17.15 23.07 8.93
CA ASP A 17 -15.86 23.45 9.50
C ASP A 17 -15.03 22.21 9.89
N GLN A 18 -15.66 21.25 10.59
CA GLN A 18 -15.01 19.98 10.96
C GLN A 18 -14.56 19.19 9.73
N MET A 19 -15.31 19.24 8.64
CA MET A 19 -14.91 18.63 7.36
C MET A 19 -13.76 19.37 6.68
N ALA A 20 -13.72 20.70 6.73
CA ALA A 20 -12.61 21.48 6.21
C ALA A 20 -11.30 21.14 6.94
N VAL A 21 -11.35 20.92 8.26
CA VAL A 21 -10.22 20.42 9.05
C VAL A 21 -9.74 19.05 8.56
N HIS A 22 -10.65 18.11 8.33
CA HIS A 22 -10.32 16.78 7.79
C HIS A 22 -9.68 16.86 6.39
N VAL A 23 -10.22 17.71 5.51
CA VAL A 23 -9.67 17.93 4.16
C VAL A 23 -8.27 18.53 4.23
N ALA A 24 -8.06 19.55 5.07
CA ALA A 24 -6.75 20.17 5.26
C ALA A 24 -5.71 19.16 5.78
N ALA A 25 -6.11 18.29 6.72
CA ALA A 25 -5.24 17.23 7.22
C ALA A 25 -4.85 16.23 6.12
N ILE A 26 -5.79 15.83 5.26
CA ILE A 26 -5.52 14.94 4.11
C ILE A 26 -4.55 15.62 3.12
N GLU A 27 -4.75 16.91 2.81
CA GLU A 27 -3.87 17.65 1.92
C GLU A 27 -2.45 17.81 2.48
N GLN A 28 -2.33 18.07 3.79
CA GLN A 28 -1.04 18.11 4.45
C GLN A 28 -0.32 16.75 4.37
N ARG A 29 -1.02 15.65 4.63
CA ARG A 29 -0.47 14.29 4.52
C ARG A 29 -0.06 13.94 3.09
N LEU A 30 -0.83 14.37 2.10
CA LEU A 30 -0.46 14.25 0.68
C LEU A 30 0.83 15.01 0.36
N SER A 31 0.99 16.22 0.88
CA SER A 31 2.23 17.00 0.70
C SER A 31 3.43 16.35 1.39
N GLU A 32 3.24 15.81 2.60
CA GLU A 32 4.28 15.05 3.32
C GLU A 32 4.67 13.77 2.57
N LEU A 33 3.70 13.06 1.99
CA LEU A 33 3.94 11.88 1.16
C LEU A 33 4.71 12.24 -0.12
N ASP A 34 4.40 13.36 -0.77
CA ASP A 34 5.15 13.83 -1.93
C ASP A 34 6.61 14.19 -1.59
N LYS A 35 6.85 14.78 -0.41
CA LYS A 35 8.22 15.01 0.09
C LYS A 35 8.95 13.69 0.36
N ALA A 36 8.26 12.69 0.89
CA ALA A 36 8.82 11.35 1.10
C ALA A 36 9.16 10.66 -0.23
N PHE A 37 8.32 10.82 -1.25
CA PHE A 37 8.64 10.34 -2.60
C PHE A 37 9.88 11.04 -3.16
N ALA A 38 10.02 12.35 -2.93
CA ALA A 38 11.20 13.11 -3.37
C ALA A 38 12.49 12.69 -2.65
N SER A 39 12.42 12.25 -1.39
CA SER A 39 13.58 11.77 -0.64
C SER A 39 14.02 10.35 -1.02
N GLY A 40 13.15 9.57 -1.68
CA GLY A 40 13.45 8.21 -2.13
C GLY A 40 13.57 7.16 -1.00
N ASP A 41 13.18 7.52 0.22
CA ASP A 41 13.26 6.66 1.39
C ASP A 41 12.00 5.80 1.50
N GLY A 42 12.15 4.50 1.23
CA GLY A 42 11.04 3.54 1.24
C GLY A 42 10.33 3.42 2.58
N ASP A 43 11.05 3.52 3.71
CA ASP A 43 10.48 3.42 5.05
C ASP A 43 9.69 4.68 5.42
N VAL A 44 10.15 5.84 4.97
CA VAL A 44 9.40 7.10 5.13
C VAL A 44 8.14 7.10 4.27
N ILE A 45 8.22 6.65 3.00
CA ILE A 45 7.07 6.53 2.10
C ILE A 45 6.01 5.60 2.70
N ALA A 46 6.41 4.41 3.20
CA ALA A 46 5.49 3.45 3.80
C ALA A 46 4.78 4.03 5.04
N ARG A 47 5.53 4.68 5.93
CA ARG A 47 4.96 5.34 7.12
C ARG A 47 3.97 6.45 6.75
N GLN A 48 4.32 7.30 5.80
CA GLN A 48 3.44 8.40 5.37
C GLN A 48 2.18 7.89 4.65
N ALA A 49 2.28 6.83 3.86
CA ALA A 49 1.14 6.18 3.23
C ALA A 49 0.17 5.59 4.27
N GLN A 50 0.68 4.98 5.33
CA GLN A 50 -0.15 4.46 6.43
C GLN A 50 -0.85 5.59 7.21
N GLN A 51 -0.13 6.68 7.50
CA GLN A 51 -0.72 7.85 8.17
C GLN A 51 -1.82 8.52 7.33
N LEU A 52 -1.64 8.60 6.01
CA LEU A 52 -2.68 9.07 5.09
C LEU A 52 -3.92 8.16 5.14
N GLN A 53 -3.74 6.84 5.14
CA GLN A 53 -4.86 5.89 5.24
C GLN A 53 -5.63 6.02 6.56
N MET A 54 -4.93 6.20 7.68
CA MET A 54 -5.56 6.41 8.99
C MET A 54 -6.37 7.71 9.00
N SER A 55 -5.79 8.81 8.49
CA SER A 55 -6.48 10.09 8.39
C SER A 55 -7.71 10.03 7.47
N LEU A 56 -7.63 9.30 6.35
CA LEU A 56 -8.77 9.04 5.46
C LEU A 56 -9.87 8.21 6.15
N ALA A 57 -9.49 7.18 6.92
CA ALA A 57 -10.43 6.34 7.65
C ALA A 57 -11.16 7.12 8.76
N GLU A 58 -10.46 8.01 9.45
CA GLU A 58 -11.04 8.90 10.46
C GLU A 58 -12.01 9.92 9.82
N SER A 59 -11.61 10.50 8.69
CA SER A 59 -12.41 11.50 7.95
C SER A 59 -13.64 10.90 7.26
N LEU A 60 -13.64 9.59 6.98
CA LEU A 60 -14.73 8.86 6.32
C LEU A 60 -16.07 8.95 7.09
N VAL A 61 -16.01 8.98 8.42
CA VAL A 61 -17.22 9.11 9.27
C VAL A 61 -17.85 10.50 9.08
N SER A 62 -17.03 11.55 9.09
CA SER A 62 -17.46 12.94 8.87
C SER A 62 -17.98 13.15 7.45
N PHE A 63 -17.31 12.59 6.43
CA PHE A 63 -17.79 12.66 5.04
C PHE A 63 -19.11 11.90 4.81
N ARG A 64 -19.32 10.75 5.46
CA ARG A 64 -20.60 10.03 5.38
C ARG A 64 -21.75 10.83 5.99
N LYS A 65 -21.54 11.46 7.14
CA LYS A 65 -22.55 12.33 7.77
C LYS A 65 -22.89 13.52 6.89
N ALA A 66 -21.89 14.11 6.24
CA ALA A 66 -22.08 15.22 5.31
C ALA A 66 -22.83 14.83 4.03
N GLY A 67 -22.52 13.66 3.46
CA GLY A 67 -23.23 13.13 2.30
C GLY A 67 -24.70 12.86 2.58
N GLN A 68 -25.04 12.42 3.81
CA GLN A 68 -26.44 12.28 4.25
C GLN A 68 -27.16 13.64 4.37
N ALA A 69 -26.41 14.72 4.63
CA ALA A 69 -26.90 16.10 4.65
C ALA A 69 -26.92 16.75 3.24
N GLY A 70 -26.51 16.04 2.18
CA GLY A 70 -26.51 16.54 0.81
C GLY A 70 -25.32 17.45 0.46
N LEU A 71 -24.31 17.53 1.33
CA LEU A 71 -23.07 18.26 1.05
C LEU A 71 -22.10 17.33 0.31
N ASP A 72 -21.55 17.76 -0.84
CA ASP A 72 -20.47 17.04 -1.50
C ASP A 72 -19.11 17.54 -0.99
N PRO A 73 -18.39 16.73 -0.20
CA PRO A 73 -17.28 17.23 0.60
C PRO A 73 -15.91 17.12 -0.08
N LEU A 74 -15.82 16.36 -1.17
CA LEU A 74 -14.57 16.15 -1.88
C LEU A 74 -14.59 16.90 -3.19
N SER A 75 -13.82 18.00 -3.26
CA SER A 75 -13.52 18.67 -4.52
C SER A 75 -12.91 17.68 -5.51
N GLU A 76 -13.23 17.83 -6.80
CA GLU A 76 -12.69 16.95 -7.84
C GLU A 76 -11.14 17.02 -7.89
N ALA A 77 -10.57 18.18 -7.55
CA ALA A 77 -9.13 18.35 -7.42
C ALA A 77 -8.51 17.45 -6.33
N LEU A 78 -9.15 17.33 -5.17
CA LEU A 78 -8.68 16.46 -4.08
C LEU A 78 -8.79 14.98 -4.48
N ARG A 79 -9.90 14.59 -5.12
CA ARG A 79 -10.09 13.23 -5.65
C ARG A 79 -8.97 12.87 -6.64
N SER A 80 -8.63 13.79 -7.54
CA SER A 80 -7.54 13.62 -8.51
C SER A 80 -6.18 13.44 -7.82
N ARG A 81 -5.85 14.27 -6.83
CA ARG A 81 -4.61 14.15 -6.06
C ARG A 81 -4.50 12.82 -5.30
N LEU A 82 -5.59 12.37 -4.67
CA LEU A 82 -5.63 11.07 -4.00
C LEU A 82 -5.39 9.90 -4.96
N LYS A 83 -6.02 9.93 -6.14
CA LYS A 83 -5.79 8.91 -7.19
C LYS A 83 -4.33 8.92 -7.68
N LEU A 84 -3.74 10.10 -7.83
CA LEU A 84 -2.34 10.23 -8.23
C LEU A 84 -1.38 9.71 -7.15
N ALA A 85 -1.63 10.02 -5.87
CA ALA A 85 -0.85 9.47 -4.77
C ALA A 85 -0.96 7.94 -4.70
N GLN A 86 -2.17 7.40 -4.89
CA GLN A 86 -2.41 5.96 -4.96
C GLN A 86 -1.59 5.30 -6.08
N SER A 87 -1.58 5.88 -7.28
CA SER A 87 -0.82 5.30 -8.41
C SER A 87 0.68 5.32 -8.16
N ARG A 88 1.22 6.35 -7.50
CA ARG A 88 2.62 6.44 -7.09
C ARG A 88 3.01 5.35 -6.08
N VAL A 89 2.18 5.09 -5.07
CA VAL A 89 2.41 4.01 -4.09
C VAL A 89 2.42 2.64 -4.78
N LEU A 90 1.46 2.38 -5.66
CA LEU A 90 1.39 1.12 -6.42
C LEU A 90 2.62 0.93 -7.33
N ALA A 91 3.10 1.99 -7.96
CA ALA A 91 4.32 1.95 -8.77
C ALA A 91 5.55 1.58 -7.93
N GLN A 92 5.66 2.12 -6.71
CA GLN A 92 6.74 1.79 -5.78
C GLN A 92 6.67 0.33 -5.34
N GLN A 93 5.47 -0.16 -4.99
CA GLN A 93 5.27 -1.58 -4.64
C GLN A 93 5.70 -2.51 -5.79
N ALA A 94 5.32 -2.18 -7.03
CA ALA A 94 5.73 -2.94 -8.20
C ALA A 94 7.26 -2.90 -8.44
N ALA A 95 7.93 -1.78 -8.14
CA ALA A 95 9.39 -1.69 -8.21
C ALA A 95 10.07 -2.60 -7.18
N VAL A 96 9.59 -2.61 -5.93
CA VAL A 96 10.11 -3.48 -4.86
C VAL A 96 9.90 -4.96 -5.20
N HIS A 97 8.72 -5.36 -5.66
CA HIS A 97 8.49 -6.75 -6.08
C HIS A 97 9.42 -7.18 -7.22
N ARG A 98 9.66 -6.30 -8.20
CA ARG A 98 10.63 -6.56 -9.28
C ARG A 98 12.06 -6.72 -8.75
N ALA A 99 12.48 -5.90 -7.79
CA ALA A 99 13.78 -6.01 -7.15
C ALA A 99 13.92 -7.32 -6.37
N ASN A 100 12.90 -7.70 -5.60
CA ASN A 100 12.88 -8.97 -4.86
C ASN A 100 12.95 -10.18 -5.82
N ALA A 101 12.21 -10.16 -6.92
CA ALA A 101 12.26 -11.22 -7.94
C ALA A 101 13.62 -11.28 -8.67
N ALA A 102 14.32 -10.16 -8.83
CA ALA A 102 15.69 -10.16 -9.34
C ALA A 102 16.65 -10.76 -8.31
N PHE A 103 16.51 -10.39 -7.04
CA PHE A 103 17.30 -10.92 -5.92
C PHE A 103 17.12 -12.44 -5.76
N GLU A 104 15.88 -12.94 -5.78
CA GLU A 104 15.59 -14.37 -5.73
C GLU A 104 16.23 -15.13 -6.89
N ARG A 105 16.21 -14.58 -8.11
CA ARG A 105 16.90 -15.18 -9.27
C ARG A 105 18.41 -15.20 -9.08
N THR A 106 19.00 -14.11 -8.59
CA THR A 106 20.44 -14.05 -8.28
C THR A 106 20.80 -15.04 -7.17
N LEU A 107 19.99 -15.13 -6.11
CA LEU A 107 20.18 -16.12 -5.05
C LEU A 107 20.09 -17.54 -5.56
N ASN A 108 19.16 -17.85 -6.47
CA ASN A 108 19.05 -19.19 -7.04
C ASN A 108 20.28 -19.58 -7.89
N VAL A 109 20.98 -18.60 -8.47
CA VAL A 109 22.25 -18.82 -9.19
C VAL A 109 23.42 -19.01 -8.22
N LEU A 110 23.47 -18.24 -7.13
CA LEU A 110 24.55 -18.29 -6.13
C LEU A 110 24.43 -19.49 -5.17
N LEU A 111 23.20 -19.82 -4.79
CA LEU A 111 22.81 -20.91 -3.93
C LEU A 111 21.93 -21.85 -4.76
N PRO A 112 22.51 -22.58 -5.74
CA PRO A 112 21.76 -23.61 -6.41
C PRO A 112 21.29 -24.56 -5.32
N ARG A 113 19.98 -24.60 -5.12
CA ARG A 113 19.37 -25.58 -4.22
C ARG A 113 19.94 -26.92 -4.64
N GLU A 114 20.54 -27.64 -3.71
CA GLU A 114 20.96 -29.04 -3.90
C GLU A 114 19.71 -29.94 -4.00
N ASP A 115 18.73 -29.54 -4.80
CA ASP A 115 17.59 -30.35 -5.19
C ASP A 115 18.09 -31.39 -6.19
N ASN A 116 18.89 -32.34 -5.69
CA ASN A 116 18.99 -33.72 -6.16
C ASN A 116 19.21 -33.93 -7.67
N ASN A 117 19.67 -32.93 -8.40
CA ASN A 117 20.14 -33.07 -9.76
C ASN A 117 21.65 -33.31 -9.77
N SER A 118 22.07 -34.26 -8.93
CA SER A 118 23.27 -35.02 -9.24
C SER A 118 22.94 -35.79 -10.52
N THR A 119 23.24 -35.19 -11.67
CA THR A 119 23.25 -35.86 -12.98
C THR A 119 24.11 -37.14 -12.90
N TYR A 120 25.06 -37.21 -11.97
CA TYR A 120 25.81 -38.41 -11.60
C TYR A 120 25.04 -39.45 -10.79
N GLY A 121 24.05 -39.07 -9.97
CA GLY A 121 23.20 -40.02 -9.22
C GLY A 121 22.21 -40.81 -10.09
N LYS A 122 21.75 -40.24 -11.21
CA LYS A 122 20.85 -40.93 -12.16
C LYS A 122 21.56 -41.91 -13.08
N LEU A 123 22.86 -41.70 -13.38
CA LEU A 123 23.66 -42.67 -14.14
C LEU A 123 23.90 -43.98 -13.35
N GLY A 124 23.91 -43.91 -12.02
CA GLY A 124 24.01 -45.09 -11.14
C GLY A 124 22.74 -45.95 -11.06
N GLN A 125 21.60 -45.47 -11.56
CA GLN A 125 20.34 -46.22 -11.63
C GLN A 125 20.07 -46.80 -13.03
N SER A 126 21.08 -46.81 -13.91
CA SER A 126 21.00 -47.52 -15.18
C SER A 126 20.67 -49.01 -14.96
N PRO A 127 19.82 -49.64 -15.80
CA PRO A 127 19.52 -51.07 -15.72
C PRO A 127 20.80 -51.95 -15.68
N VAL A 128 21.87 -51.49 -16.33
CA VAL A 128 23.19 -52.15 -16.34
C VAL A 128 23.86 -52.13 -14.97
N ALA A 129 23.73 -51.02 -14.22
CA ALA A 129 24.28 -50.89 -12.86
C ALA A 129 23.51 -51.75 -11.83
N LYS A 130 22.20 -51.95 -12.04
CA LYS A 130 21.39 -52.92 -11.27
C LYS A 130 21.79 -54.37 -11.55
N ALA A 131 22.07 -54.71 -12.81
CA ALA A 131 22.49 -56.07 -13.19
C ALA A 131 23.86 -56.45 -12.60
N LEU A 132 24.81 -55.52 -12.56
CA LEU A 132 26.14 -55.75 -11.97
C LEU A 132 26.12 -55.96 -10.44
N ASN A 133 25.16 -55.37 -9.72
CA ASN A 133 24.99 -55.58 -8.28
C ASN A 133 24.27 -56.90 -7.93
N ALA A 134 23.61 -57.57 -8.89
CA ALA A 134 22.90 -58.82 -8.65
C ALA A 134 23.80 -60.07 -8.69
N TYR A 135 25.06 -59.92 -9.14
CA TYR A 135 26.05 -61.00 -9.25
C TYR A 135 27.15 -60.92 -8.19
N ARG A 136 26.97 -60.10 -7.15
CA ARG A 136 27.90 -59.96 -6.03
C ARG A 136 27.28 -60.50 -4.75
#